data_AF-A0A970W6U9-F1
#
_entry.id   AF-A0A970W6U9-F1
#
_cell.length_a   1.000
_cell.length_b   1.000
_cell.length_c   1.000
_cell.angle_alpha   90.00
_cell.angle_beta   90.00
_cell.angle_gamma   90.00
#
_symmetry.space_group_name_H-M   'P 1'
#
loop_
_entity.id
_entity.type
_entity.pdbx_description
1 polymer ?
#
loop_
_entity_poly.entity_id
_entity_poly.type
_entity_poly.pdbx_seq_one_letter_code
_entity_poly.pdbx_strand_id
1 'polypeptide(L)'
;MAQLRQDYAQFVAREAEVLVIGPEDQEAFRAYWEKERLPFVGLADPKHEVANQYGQQVKLLKLGRMPALMVIDKAGLVRFRHYGGGMSDIVPSRRILAVLDEINQAPA
;
A
#
# COMPACT_ATOMS: atom_id res chain seq x y z
N MET A 1 7.86 -2.49 -5.13
CA MET A 1 7.90 -1.19 -4.42
C MET A 1 8.68 -0.08 -5.16
N ALA A 2 9.38 -0.37 -6.27
CA ALA A 2 10.20 0.64 -6.98
C ALA A 2 9.42 1.90 -7.41
N GLN A 3 8.21 1.76 -7.99
CA GLN A 3 7.40 2.93 -8.38
C GLN A 3 7.02 3.80 -7.17
N LEU A 4 6.65 3.20 -6.04
CA LEU A 4 6.30 3.94 -4.83
C LEU A 4 7.50 4.70 -4.28
N ARG A 5 8.70 4.10 -4.35
CA ARG A 5 9.96 4.75 -3.95
C ARG A 5 10.28 5.94 -4.87
N GLN A 6 10.14 5.77 -6.18
CA GLN A 6 10.40 6.84 -7.16
C GLN A 6 9.43 8.01 -7.01
N ASP A 7 8.16 7.71 -6.75
CA ASP A 7 7.09 8.71 -6.70
C ASP A 7 6.80 9.21 -5.28
N TYR A 8 7.55 8.76 -4.25
CA TYR A 8 7.24 9.03 -2.85
C TYR A 8 7.02 10.51 -2.53
N ALA A 9 7.89 11.39 -3.05
CA ALA A 9 7.75 12.83 -2.87
C ALA A 9 6.42 13.40 -3.39
N GLN A 10 5.84 12.77 -4.43
CA GLN A 10 4.54 13.19 -4.98
C GLN A 10 3.36 12.80 -4.09
N PHE A 11 3.48 11.72 -3.32
CA PHE A 11 2.50 11.34 -2.30
C PHE A 11 2.56 12.33 -1.13
N VAL A 12 3.77 12.63 -0.63
CA VAL A 12 3.98 13.60 0.46
C VAL A 12 3.48 15.00 0.06
N ALA A 13 3.71 15.44 -1.17
CA ALA A 13 3.21 16.71 -1.69
C ALA A 13 1.67 16.81 -1.72
N ARG A 14 0.97 15.67 -1.65
CA ARG A 14 -0.50 15.56 -1.56
C ARG A 14 -0.97 15.24 -0.14
N GLU A 15 -0.11 15.48 0.84
CA GLU A 15 -0.38 15.20 2.26
C GLU A 15 -0.75 13.73 2.54
N ALA A 16 -0.17 12.81 1.75
CA ALA A 16 -0.38 11.37 1.88
C ALA A 16 0.92 10.66 2.26
N GLU A 17 0.80 9.71 3.19
CA GLU A 17 1.88 8.79 3.56
C GLU A 17 1.69 7.44 2.85
N VAL A 18 2.80 6.75 2.56
CA VAL A 18 2.77 5.37 2.05
C VAL A 18 3.06 4.42 3.20
N LEU A 19 2.14 3.48 3.44
CA LEU A 19 2.32 2.39 4.39
C LEU A 19 2.34 1.06 3.64
N VAL A 20 3.47 0.34 3.68
CA VAL A 20 3.57 -1.00 3.11
C VAL A 20 3.45 -2.04 4.22
N ILE A 21 2.57 -3.01 4.02
CA ILE A 21 2.32 -4.11 4.95
C ILE A 21 2.74 -5.41 4.28
N GLY A 22 3.43 -6.29 5.02
CA GLY A 22 3.83 -7.58 4.48
C GLY A 22 4.06 -8.64 5.56
N PRO A 23 4.13 -9.91 5.15
CA PRO A 23 4.07 -11.06 6.06
C PRO A 23 5.39 -11.40 6.74
N GLU A 24 6.49 -10.76 6.36
CA GLU A 24 7.79 -10.95 6.99
C GLU A 24 7.80 -10.32 8.40
N ASP A 25 8.70 -10.79 9.26
CA ASP A 25 8.87 -10.24 10.60
C ASP A 25 9.55 -8.86 10.59
N GLN A 26 9.62 -8.24 11.78
CA GLN A 26 10.16 -6.89 11.95
C GLN A 26 11.64 -6.77 11.56
N GLU A 27 12.44 -7.81 11.81
CA GLU A 27 13.88 -7.79 11.51
C GLU A 27 14.11 -7.86 10.00
N ALA A 28 13.42 -8.78 9.31
CA ALA A 28 13.45 -8.89 7.87
C ALA A 28 12.95 -7.62 7.18
N PHE A 29 11.86 -7.01 7.69
CA PHE A 29 11.38 -5.71 7.20
C PHE A 29 12.43 -4.63 7.36
N ARG A 30 13.02 -4.49 8.56
CA ARG A 30 14.04 -3.47 8.83
C ARG A 30 15.23 -3.61 7.89
N ALA A 31 15.77 -4.82 7.76
CA ALA A 31 16.90 -5.11 6.89
C ALA A 31 16.60 -4.77 5.42
N TYR A 32 15.39 -5.10 4.94
CA TYR A 32 14.97 -4.76 3.57
C TYR A 32 14.81 -3.25 3.38
N TRP A 33 14.22 -2.55 4.35
CA TRP A 33 14.05 -1.09 4.31
C TRP A 33 15.38 -0.35 4.26
N GLU A 34 16.34 -0.74 5.09
CA GLU A 34 17.68 -0.16 5.11
C GLU A 34 18.42 -0.43 3.81
N LYS A 35 18.43 -1.69 3.35
CA LYS A 35 19.08 -2.10 2.11
C LYS A 35 18.54 -1.35 0.89
N GLU A 36 17.21 -1.29 0.76
CA GLU A 36 16.54 -0.67 -0.38
C GLU A 36 16.32 0.84 -0.20
N ARG A 37 16.73 1.41 0.94
CA ARG A 37 16.57 2.82 1.29
C ARG A 37 15.14 3.31 1.04
N LEU A 38 14.16 2.55 1.52
CA LEU A 38 12.75 2.87 1.31
C LEU A 38 12.36 4.08 2.16
N PRO A 39 11.82 5.15 1.56
CA PRO A 39 11.60 6.42 2.25
C PRO A 39 10.24 6.50 2.99
N PHE A 40 9.49 5.40 3.04
CA PHE A 40 8.13 5.33 3.58
C PHE A 40 8.02 4.27 4.67
N VAL A 41 6.86 4.16 5.33
CA VAL A 41 6.69 3.28 6.49
C VAL A 41 6.47 1.82 6.06
N GLY A 42 7.12 0.90 6.76
CA GLY A 42 6.89 -0.55 6.67
C GLY A 42 6.24 -1.09 7.95
N LEU A 43 5.20 -1.89 7.82
CA LEU A 43 4.53 -2.59 8.91
C LEU A 43 4.64 -4.10 8.67
N ALA A 44 5.44 -4.76 9.50
CA ALA A 44 5.50 -6.22 9.56
C ALA A 44 4.17 -6.77 10.12
N ASP A 45 3.58 -7.73 9.40
CA ASP A 45 2.32 -8.39 9.74
C ASP A 45 2.47 -9.94 9.62
N PRO A 46 3.36 -10.56 10.39
CA PRO A 46 3.66 -11.99 10.28
C PRO A 46 2.48 -12.89 10.67
N LYS A 47 1.52 -12.35 11.41
CA LYS A 47 0.27 -13.06 11.78
C LYS A 47 -0.89 -12.78 10.82
N HIS A 48 -0.67 -11.93 9.81
CA HIS A 48 -1.69 -11.50 8.84
C HIS A 48 -2.91 -10.82 9.48
N GLU A 49 -2.77 -10.24 10.66
CA GLU A 49 -3.88 -9.62 11.39
C GLU A 49 -4.43 -8.41 10.62
N VAL A 50 -3.53 -7.56 10.12
CA VAL A 50 -3.91 -6.38 9.33
C VAL A 50 -4.42 -6.81 7.96
N ALA A 51 -3.73 -7.73 7.28
CA ALA A 51 -4.17 -8.26 6.00
C ALA A 51 -5.59 -8.84 6.06
N ASN A 52 -5.92 -9.57 7.13
CA ASN A 52 -7.24 -10.13 7.35
C ASN A 52 -8.28 -9.04 7.65
N GLN A 53 -7.95 -8.06 8.50
CA GLN A 53 -8.85 -6.97 8.86
C GLN A 53 -9.25 -6.12 7.64
N TYR A 54 -8.32 -5.91 6.70
CA TYR A 54 -8.56 -5.16 5.47
C TYR A 54 -9.06 -6.04 4.30
N GLY A 55 -9.34 -7.33 4.56
CA GLY A 55 -9.95 -8.25 3.61
C GLY A 55 -9.07 -8.58 2.40
N GLN A 56 -7.75 -8.60 2.56
CA GLN A 56 -6.84 -9.00 1.48
C GLN A 56 -7.15 -10.43 1.03
N GLN A 57 -7.39 -10.60 -0.28
CA GLN A 57 -7.84 -11.88 -0.82
C GLN A 57 -6.73 -12.93 -0.85
N VAL A 58 -7.05 -14.15 -0.40
CA VAL A 58 -6.25 -15.35 -0.63
C VAL A 58 -6.88 -16.15 -1.76
N LYS A 59 -6.11 -16.44 -2.81
CA LYS A 59 -6.58 -17.26 -3.93
C LYS A 59 -5.76 -18.54 -3.98
N LEU A 60 -6.32 -19.64 -3.47
CA LEU A 60 -5.64 -20.95 -3.41
C LEU A 60 -5.17 -21.42 -4.80
N LEU A 61 -6.00 -21.24 -5.82
CA LEU A 61 -5.65 -21.57 -7.22
C LEU A 61 -4.60 -20.63 -7.83
N LYS A 62 -4.22 -19.54 -7.15
CA LYS A 62 -3.25 -18.53 -7.59
C LYS A 62 -2.08 -18.35 -6.62
N LEU A 63 -1.76 -19.38 -5.83
CA LEU A 63 -0.55 -19.47 -5.02
C LEU A 63 -0.38 -18.37 -3.96
N GLY A 64 -1.48 -17.97 -3.29
CA GLY A 64 -1.39 -17.25 -2.02
C GLY A 64 -2.20 -15.96 -1.94
N ARG A 65 -1.70 -14.99 -1.14
CA ARG A 65 -2.32 -13.67 -0.96
C ARG A 65 -2.09 -12.81 -2.18
N MET A 66 -3.17 -12.22 -2.68
CA MET A 66 -3.12 -11.30 -3.82
C MET A 66 -2.72 -9.90 -3.36
N PRO A 67 -2.05 -9.12 -4.23
CA PRO A 67 -1.79 -7.71 -3.95
C PRO A 67 -3.09 -6.99 -3.59
N ALA A 68 -3.04 -6.12 -2.59
CA ALA A 68 -4.12 -5.20 -2.27
C ALA A 68 -3.54 -3.81 -2.11
N LEU A 69 -4.30 -2.80 -2.52
CA LEU A 69 -3.97 -1.39 -2.32
C LEU A 69 -5.23 -0.66 -1.89
N MET A 70 -5.11 0.19 -0.88
CA MET A 70 -6.18 1.08 -0.46
C MET A 70 -5.68 2.50 -0.30
N VAL A 71 -6.58 3.47 -0.51
CA VAL A 71 -6.38 4.87 -0.13
C VAL A 71 -7.42 5.18 0.94
N ILE A 72 -6.95 5.61 2.10
CA ILE A 72 -7.76 5.96 3.25
C ILE A 72 -7.54 7.45 3.49
N ASP A 73 -8.62 8.22 3.58
CA ASP A 73 -8.50 9.66 3.85
C ASP A 73 -8.28 9.95 5.35
N LYS A 74 -8.11 11.23 5.68
CA LYS A 74 -7.86 11.68 7.05
C LYS A 74 -9.05 11.47 8.00
N ALA A 75 -10.25 11.23 7.46
CA ALA A 75 -11.43 10.87 8.24
C ALA A 75 -11.54 9.34 8.47
N GLY A 76 -10.59 8.56 7.97
CA GLY A 76 -10.56 7.10 8.10
C GLY A 76 -11.44 6.38 7.08
N LEU A 77 -11.90 7.06 6.02
CA LEU A 77 -12.77 6.47 5.00
C LEU A 77 -11.95 5.94 3.83
N VAL A 78 -12.26 4.71 3.41
CA VAL A 78 -11.65 4.10 2.22
C VAL A 78 -12.21 4.80 0.97
N ARG A 79 -11.36 5.56 0.29
CA ARG A 79 -11.69 6.29 -0.94
C ARG A 79 -11.35 5.53 -2.21
N PHE A 80 -10.40 4.60 -2.12
CA PHE A 80 -10.06 3.69 -3.19
C PHE A 80 -9.64 2.34 -2.62
N ARG A 81 -10.01 1.26 -3.31
CA ARG A 81 -9.50 -0.09 -3.05
C ARG A 81 -9.26 -0.82 -4.35
N HIS A 82 -8.19 -1.58 -4.40
CA HIS A 82 -7.90 -2.54 -5.46
C HIS A 82 -7.50 -3.86 -4.84
N TYR A 83 -8.21 -4.94 -5.20
CA TYR A 83 -7.84 -6.30 -4.86
C TYR A 83 -7.38 -7.00 -6.14
N GLY A 84 -6.09 -7.34 -6.20
CA GLY A 84 -5.46 -7.88 -7.38
C GLY A 84 -6.10 -9.18 -7.87
N GLY A 85 -6.31 -9.24 -9.19
CA GLY A 85 -6.67 -10.45 -9.91
C GLY A 85 -5.55 -11.49 -9.94
N GLY A 86 -4.29 -11.07 -9.80
CA GLY A 86 -3.08 -11.89 -9.79
C GLY A 86 -1.85 -11.13 -9.25
N MET A 87 -0.71 -11.79 -9.12
CA MET A 87 0.50 -11.19 -8.52
C MET A 87 1.07 -9.99 -9.30
N SER A 88 0.88 -9.94 -10.62
CA SER A 88 1.29 -8.82 -11.46
C SER A 88 0.24 -7.72 -11.60
N ASP A 89 -0.95 -7.90 -11.02
CA ASP A 89 -2.02 -6.91 -11.05
C ASP A 89 -1.76 -5.83 -10.00
N ILE A 90 -0.86 -4.91 -10.37
CA ILE A 90 -0.39 -3.82 -9.54
C ILE A 90 -0.90 -2.49 -10.10
N VAL A 91 -1.53 -1.68 -9.23
CA VAL A 91 -1.99 -0.34 -9.61
C VAL A 91 -0.78 0.59 -9.82
N PRO A 92 -0.73 1.38 -10.91
CA PRO A 92 0.37 2.32 -11.14
C PRO A 92 0.23 3.55 -10.23
N SER A 93 1.34 4.12 -9.75
CA SER A 93 1.35 5.29 -8.86
C SER A 93 0.50 6.46 -9.39
N ARG A 94 0.57 6.74 -10.70
CA ARG A 94 -0.21 7.80 -11.36
C ARG A 94 -1.72 7.72 -11.08
N ARG A 95 -2.27 6.51 -10.94
CA ARG A 95 -3.70 6.31 -10.65
C ARG A 95 -4.01 6.69 -9.21
N ILE A 96 -3.10 6.41 -8.29
CA ILE A 96 -3.25 6.74 -6.88
C ILE A 96 -3.08 8.24 -6.64
N LEU A 97 -2.11 8.87 -7.31
CA LEU A 97 -1.92 10.31 -7.26
C LEU A 97 -3.17 11.07 -7.74
N ALA A 98 -3.83 10.59 -8.80
CA ALA A 98 -5.10 11.17 -9.26
C ALA A 98 -6.23 11.04 -8.22
N VAL A 99 -6.34 9.89 -7.53
CA VAL A 99 -7.31 9.72 -6.43
C VAL A 99 -7.02 10.72 -5.30
N LEU A 100 -5.75 10.92 -4.95
CA LEU A 100 -5.37 11.90 -3.93
C LEU A 100 -5.69 13.34 -4.35
N ASP A 101 -5.49 13.68 -5.63
CA ASP A 101 -5.88 14.98 -6.18
C ASP A 101 -7.40 15.19 -6.05
N GLU A 102 -8.21 14.17 -6.34
CA GLU A 102 -9.68 14.23 -6.17
C GLU A 102 -10.09 14.42 -4.70
N ILE A 103 -9.47 13.67 -3.77
CA ILE A 103 -9.77 13.76 -2.32
C ILE A 103 -9.43 15.15 -1.79
N ASN A 104 -8.28 15.70 -2.16
CA ASN A 104 -7.80 16.99 -1.63
C ASN A 104 -8.50 18.19 -2.25
N GLN A 105 -9.19 18.02 -3.39
CA GLN A 105 -10.05 19.05 -4.00
C GLN A 105 -11.47 19.04 -3.44
N ALA A 106 -11.92 17.92 -2.87
CA ALA A 106 -13.23 17.84 -2.26
C ALA A 106 -13.28 18.66 -0.96
N PRO A 107 -14.34 19.45 -0.71
CA PRO A 107 -14.54 20.08 0.59
C PRO A 107 -14.65 19.01 1.68
N ALA A 108 -14.02 19.26 2.82
CA ALA A 108 -14.07 18.42 4.01
C ALA A 108 -15.50 18.29 4.58
#